data_AF-A0AAU6VFT5-F1
#
_entry.id   AF-A0AAU6VFT5-F1
#
_cell.length_a   1.000
_cell.length_b   1.000
_cell.length_c   1.000
_cell.angle_alpha   90.00
_cell.angle_beta   90.00
_cell.angle_gamma   90.00
#
_symmetry.space_group_name_H-M   'P 1'
#
loop_
_entity.id
_entity.type
_entity.pdbx_description
1 polymer ?
#
loop_
_entity_poly.entity_id
_entity_poly.type
_entity_poly.pdbx_seq_one_letter_code
_entity_poly.pdbx_strand_id
1 'polypeptide(L)'
;MAALNDLVAFQLKNAQELSAVLEQEKIAITSRVSADIESTAKQKIALITRLQQTDQRIASHPHLNQLTEDEYLHSTMTQIRSIIHDCQQANLVNGEALARAQVSFNKLNNLMQQSHGKIGMTYNATGQTHTVSTLGTNLKA
;
A
#
# COMPACT_ATOMS: atom_id res chain seq x y z
N MET A 1 28.15 18.99 11.16
CA MET A 1 27.61 17.62 11.30
C MET A 1 26.43 17.70 12.26
N ALA A 2 25.27 17.15 11.91
CA ALA A 2 24.14 17.09 12.84
C ALA A 2 24.53 16.21 14.04
N ALA A 3 24.11 16.57 15.25
CA ALA A 3 24.38 15.76 16.41
C ALA A 3 23.67 14.41 16.27
N LEU A 4 24.25 13.33 16.81
CA LEU A 4 23.66 12.00 16.77
C LEU A 4 22.24 12.01 17.36
N ASN A 5 22.04 12.76 18.45
CA ASN A 5 20.73 12.95 19.08
C ASN A 5 19.68 13.55 18.11
N ASP A 6 20.07 14.53 17.29
CA ASP A 6 19.17 15.11 16.28
C ASP A 6 18.76 14.08 15.23
N LEU A 7 19.69 13.20 14.82
CA LEU A 7 19.39 12.12 13.86
C LEU A 7 18.43 11.08 14.46
N VAL A 8 18.62 10.72 15.72
CA VAL A 8 17.74 9.77 16.43
C VAL A 8 16.35 10.38 16.64
N ALA A 9 16.26 11.63 17.09
CA ALA A 9 14.99 12.33 17.23
C ALA A 9 14.27 12.46 15.87
N PHE A 10 15.03 12.73 14.81
CA PHE A 10 14.52 12.80 13.45
C PHE A 10 13.99 11.44 12.96
N GLN A 11 14.67 10.35 13.30
CA GLN A 11 14.24 8.98 12.99
C GLN A 11 12.94 8.62 13.73
N LEU A 12 12.82 8.99 15.01
CA LEU A 12 11.61 8.80 15.79
C LEU A 12 10.41 9.50 15.16
N LYS A 13 10.60 10.76 14.74
CA LYS A 13 9.55 11.52 14.05
C LYS A 13 9.12 10.84 12.75
N ASN A 14 10.06 10.39 11.92
CA ASN A 14 9.72 9.68 10.68
C ASN A 14 8.95 8.39 10.95
N ALA A 15 9.30 7.64 12.01
CA ALA A 15 8.60 6.41 12.38
C ALA A 15 7.16 6.69 12.83
N GLN A 16 6.94 7.77 13.59
CA GLN A 16 5.59 8.21 13.99
C GLN A 16 4.77 8.69 12.78
N GLU A 17 5.37 9.45 11.87
CA GLU A 17 4.73 9.87 10.62
C GLU A 17 4.34 8.66 9.76
N LEU A 18 5.20 7.64 9.66
CA LEU A 18 4.90 6.40 8.94
C LEU A 18 3.69 5.67 9.55
N SER A 19 3.63 5.58 10.88
CA SER A 19 2.48 4.98 11.59
C SER A 19 1.18 5.73 11.28
N ALA A 20 1.20 7.07 11.28
CA ALA A 20 0.04 7.88 10.92
C ALA A 20 -0.39 7.67 9.45
N VAL A 21 0.55 7.56 8.52
CA VAL A 21 0.25 7.28 7.10
C VAL A 21 -0.36 5.89 6.92
N LEU A 22 0.08 4.88 7.68
CA LEU A 22 -0.50 3.53 7.63
C LEU A 22 -1.94 3.50 8.17
N GLU A 23 -2.26 4.34 9.16
CA GLU A 23 -3.64 4.49 9.64
C GLU A 23 -4.52 5.18 8.59
N GLN A 24 -3.99 6.21 7.91
CA GLN A 24 -4.68 6.85 6.78
C GLN A 24 -4.89 5.88 5.61
N GLU A 25 -3.89 5.06 5.30
CA GLU A 25 -3.99 4.02 4.28
C GLU A 25 -5.12 3.03 4.62
N LYS A 26 -5.22 2.58 5.87
CA LYS A 26 -6.31 1.70 6.34
C LYS A 26 -7.70 2.34 6.09
N ILE A 27 -7.84 3.63 6.40
CA ILE A 27 -9.08 4.39 6.17
C ILE A 27 -9.37 4.50 4.67
N ALA A 28 -8.37 4.81 3.85
CA ALA A 28 -8.50 4.95 2.40
C ALA A 28 -8.91 3.62 1.73
N ILE A 29 -8.31 2.50 2.15
CA ILE A 29 -8.65 1.15 1.70
C ILE A 29 -10.09 0.81 2.07
N THR A 30 -10.49 1.08 3.30
CA THR A 30 -11.86 0.80 3.79
C THR A 30 -12.90 1.66 3.07
N SER A 31 -12.57 2.93 2.81
CA SER A 31 -13.41 3.88 2.07
C SER A 31 -13.41 3.64 0.56
N ARG A 32 -12.53 2.76 0.06
CA ARG A 32 -12.38 2.39 -1.36
C ARG A 32 -12.11 3.59 -2.28
N VAL A 33 -11.39 4.60 -1.78
CA VAL A 33 -11.05 5.81 -2.55
C VAL A 33 -9.69 5.62 -3.21
N SER A 34 -9.67 5.27 -4.50
CA SER A 34 -8.44 4.95 -5.25
C SER A 34 -7.41 6.08 -5.25
N ALA A 35 -7.84 7.34 -5.34
CA ALA A 35 -6.95 8.49 -5.32
C ALA A 35 -6.20 8.63 -3.98
N ASP A 36 -6.89 8.38 -2.87
CA ASP A 36 -6.30 8.47 -1.52
C ASP A 36 -5.35 7.30 -1.26
N ILE A 37 -5.67 6.10 -1.77
CA ILE A 37 -4.78 4.94 -1.72
C ILE A 37 -3.48 5.22 -2.48
N GLU A 38 -3.55 5.83 -3.67
CA GLU A 38 -2.35 6.19 -4.44
C GLU A 38 -1.52 7.27 -3.74
N SER A 39 -2.17 8.30 -3.20
CA SER A 39 -1.51 9.38 -2.46
C SER A 39 -0.79 8.86 -1.22
N THR A 40 -1.47 8.06 -0.40
CA THR A 40 -0.89 7.44 0.81
C THR A 40 0.25 6.48 0.46
N ALA A 41 0.16 5.72 -0.62
CA ALA A 41 1.25 4.86 -1.09
C ALA A 41 2.51 5.65 -1.47
N LYS A 42 2.37 6.78 -2.18
CA LYS A 42 3.51 7.66 -2.53
C LYS A 42 4.17 8.24 -1.28
N GLN A 43 3.37 8.70 -0.31
CA GLN A 43 3.87 9.23 0.95
C GLN A 43 4.62 8.16 1.76
N LYS A 44 4.07 6.94 1.83
CA LYS A 44 4.70 5.79 2.48
C LYS A 44 6.08 5.49 1.89
N ILE A 45 6.21 5.43 0.56
CA ILE A 45 7.48 5.17 -0.12
C ILE A 45 8.52 6.27 0.19
N ALA A 46 8.10 7.54 0.18
CA ALA A 46 8.97 8.66 0.51
C ALA A 46 9.48 8.57 1.96
N LEU A 47 8.60 8.24 2.92
CA LEU A 47 8.96 8.08 4.33
C LEU A 47 9.89 6.89 4.56
N ILE A 48 9.65 5.74 3.93
CA ILE A 48 10.54 4.56 4.03
C ILE A 48 11.93 4.89 3.48
N THR A 49 12.01 5.59 2.35
CA THR A 49 13.28 6.02 1.77
C THR A 49 14.03 6.95 2.73
N ARG A 50 13.31 7.88 3.37
CA ARG A 50 13.88 8.82 4.35
C ARG A 50 14.36 8.12 5.62
N LEU A 51 13.60 7.14 6.12
CA LEU A 51 13.99 6.27 7.24
C LEU A 51 15.29 5.52 6.92
N GLN A 52 15.38 4.91 5.73
CA GLN A 52 16.56 4.18 5.30
C GLN A 52 17.80 5.09 5.18
N GLN A 53 17.65 6.28 4.60
CA GLN A 53 18.74 7.25 4.49
C GLN A 53 19.21 7.74 5.86
N THR A 54 18.28 7.96 6.79
CA THR A 54 18.60 8.40 8.15
C THR A 54 19.29 7.29 8.93
N ASP A 55 18.83 6.04 8.80
CA ASP A 55 19.49 4.87 9.40
C ASP A 55 20.91 4.69 8.88
N GLN A 56 21.13 4.85 7.57
CA GLN A 56 22.49 4.81 6.99
C GLN A 56 23.38 5.91 7.57
N ARG A 57 22.85 7.12 7.74
CA ARG A 57 23.58 8.24 8.34
C ARG A 57 23.94 7.96 9.79
N ILE A 58 23.01 7.38 10.56
CA ILE A 58 23.25 6.95 11.95
C ILE A 58 24.33 5.86 11.98
N ALA A 59 24.23 4.84 11.11
CA ALA A 59 25.20 3.75 11.02
C ALA A 59 26.61 4.20 10.58
N SER A 60 26.69 5.28 9.78
CA SER A 60 27.97 5.87 9.37
C SER A 60 28.56 6.85 10.39
N HIS A 61 27.84 7.16 11.48
CA HIS A 61 28.25 8.22 12.39
C HIS A 61 29.41 7.75 13.28
N PRO A 62 30.52 8.53 13.40
CA PRO A 62 31.68 8.15 14.21
C PRO A 62 31.41 8.05 15.73
N HIS A 63 30.21 8.41 16.17
CA HIS A 63 29.81 8.44 17.58
C HIS A 63 28.78 7.36 17.90
N LEU A 64 28.71 6.29 17.09
CA LEU A 64 27.81 5.16 17.34
C LEU A 64 27.94 4.55 18.74
N ASN A 65 29.12 4.63 19.36
CA ASN A 65 29.31 4.15 20.73
C ASN A 65 28.44 4.92 21.74
N GLN A 66 28.09 6.19 21.47
CA GLN A 66 27.18 6.98 22.31
C GLN A 66 25.76 6.41 22.35
N LEU A 67 25.33 5.63 21.34
CA LEU A 67 24.04 4.91 21.39
C LEU A 67 24.01 3.82 22.48
N THR A 68 25.18 3.33 22.89
CA THR A 68 25.32 2.28 23.91
C THR A 68 25.67 2.87 25.28
N GLU A 69 26.36 4.02 25.29
CA GLU A 69 26.78 4.73 26.51
C GLU A 69 25.67 5.62 27.08
N ASP A 70 24.77 6.14 26.25
CA ASP A 70 23.66 7.00 26.67
C ASP A 70 22.34 6.21 26.76
N GLU A 71 21.85 6.02 27.98
CA GLU A 71 20.60 5.32 28.28
C GLU A 71 19.39 5.98 27.60
N TYR A 72 19.39 7.31 27.40
CA TYR A 72 18.32 8.03 26.72
C TYR A 72 18.27 7.68 25.23
N LEU A 73 19.44 7.64 24.55
CA LEU A 73 19.53 7.27 23.14
C LEU A 73 19.16 5.80 22.93
N HIS A 74 19.60 4.92 23.84
CA HIS A 74 19.26 3.51 23.81
C HIS A 74 17.74 3.28 23.96
N SER A 75 17.11 3.96 24.92
CA SER A 75 15.66 3.91 25.13
C SER A 75 14.90 4.40 23.89
N THR A 76 15.32 5.53 23.32
CA THR A 76 14.72 6.10 22.11
C THR A 76 14.84 5.15 20.92
N MET A 77 15.98 4.48 20.75
CA MET A 77 16.15 3.47 19.69
C MET A 77 15.27 2.24 19.90
N THR A 78 15.09 1.82 21.14
CA THR A 78 14.17 0.73 21.47
C THR A 78 12.73 1.12 21.10
N GLN A 79 12.33 2.36 21.39
CA GLN A 79 11.03 2.89 21.00
C GLN A 79 10.86 2.94 19.47
N ILE A 80 11.87 3.44 18.73
CA ILE A 80 11.84 3.46 17.26
C ILE A 80 11.64 2.04 16.71
N ARG A 81 12.40 1.06 17.22
CA ARG A 81 12.28 -0.35 16.80
C ARG A 81 10.88 -0.90 17.05
N SER A 82 10.28 -0.58 18.19
CA SER A 82 8.90 -0.97 18.51
C SER A 82 7.92 -0.37 17.50
N ILE A 83 8.01 0.94 17.22
CA ILE A 83 7.11 1.61 16.28
C ILE A 83 7.26 1.02 14.87
N ILE A 84 8.49 0.76 14.42
CA ILE A 84 8.74 0.17 13.10
C ILE A 84 8.20 -1.26 13.02
N HIS A 85 8.34 -2.05 14.09
CA HIS A 85 7.73 -3.37 14.16
C HIS A 85 6.20 -3.28 14.04
N ASP A 86 5.57 -2.36 14.76
CA ASP A 86 4.12 -2.16 14.68
C ASP A 86 3.68 -1.67 13.29
N CYS A 87 4.48 -0.79 12.66
CA CYS A 87 4.28 -0.35 11.27
C CYS A 87 4.36 -1.53 10.28
N GLN A 88 5.29 -2.47 10.49
CA GLN A 88 5.40 -3.66 9.66
C GLN A 88 4.14 -4.52 9.75
N GLN A 89 3.61 -4.73 10.96
CA GLN A 89 2.38 -5.49 11.16
C GLN A 89 1.17 -4.78 10.54
N ALA A 90 1.03 -3.47 10.76
CA ALA A 90 -0.04 -2.69 10.16
C ALA A 90 0.00 -2.72 8.62
N ASN A 91 1.19 -2.63 8.03
CA ASN A 91 1.37 -2.72 6.58
C ASN A 91 0.99 -4.11 6.02
N LEU A 92 1.26 -5.20 6.74
CA LEU A 92 0.81 -6.54 6.36
C LEU A 92 -0.72 -6.63 6.34
N VAL A 93 -1.37 -6.15 7.41
CA VAL A 93 -2.85 -6.14 7.51
C VAL A 93 -3.48 -5.29 6.39
N ASN A 94 -2.91 -4.12 6.12
CA ASN A 94 -3.37 -3.24 5.02
C ASN A 94 -3.18 -3.93 3.66
N GLY A 95 -2.06 -4.62 3.44
CA GLY A 95 -1.79 -5.38 2.22
C GLY A 95 -2.81 -6.49 1.97
N GLU A 96 -3.17 -7.25 3.01
CA GLU A 96 -4.22 -8.27 2.91
C GLU A 96 -5.59 -7.66 2.62
N ALA A 97 -5.93 -6.54 3.27
CA ALA A 97 -7.19 -5.85 3.05
C ALA A 97 -7.32 -5.37 1.59
N LEU A 98 -6.23 -4.83 1.03
CA LEU A 98 -6.17 -4.40 -0.37
C LEU A 98 -6.32 -5.59 -1.33
N ALA A 99 -5.62 -6.70 -1.07
CA ALA A 99 -5.73 -7.92 -1.88
C ALA A 99 -7.16 -8.47 -1.88
N ARG A 100 -7.81 -8.53 -0.70
CA ARG A 100 -9.23 -8.95 -0.60
C ARG A 100 -10.17 -8.03 -1.36
N ALA A 101 -9.93 -6.72 -1.32
CA ALA A 101 -10.72 -5.74 -2.07
C ALA A 101 -10.60 -5.97 -3.59
N GLN A 102 -9.39 -6.25 -4.08
CA GLN A 102 -9.12 -6.53 -5.48
C GLN A 102 -9.78 -7.83 -5.96
N VAL A 103 -9.67 -8.92 -5.20
CA VAL A 103 -10.33 -10.20 -5.53
C VAL A 103 -11.86 -10.02 -5.62
N SER A 104 -12.44 -9.30 -4.66
CA SER A 104 -13.90 -9.05 -4.65
C SER A 104 -14.34 -8.23 -5.86
N PHE A 105 -13.55 -7.21 -6.24
CA PHE A 105 -13.81 -6.40 -7.42
C PHE A 105 -13.71 -7.22 -8.71
N ASN A 106 -12.66 -8.05 -8.84
CA ASN A 106 -12.49 -8.94 -9.99
C ASN A 106 -13.66 -9.93 -10.11
N LYS A 107 -14.13 -10.49 -8.99
CA LYS A 107 -15.29 -11.39 -8.99
C LYS A 107 -16.57 -10.68 -9.46
N LEU A 108 -16.81 -9.46 -8.98
CA LEU A 108 -17.94 -8.64 -9.45
C LEU A 108 -17.84 -8.33 -10.94
N ASN A 109 -16.67 -7.92 -11.42
CA ASN A 109 -16.45 -7.60 -12.82
C ASN A 109 -16.70 -8.82 -13.73
N ASN A 110 -16.21 -10.00 -13.32
CA ASN A 110 -16.50 -11.26 -14.01
C ASN A 110 -18.01 -11.57 -14.04
N LEU A 111 -18.73 -11.39 -12.92
CA LEU A 111 -20.18 -11.57 -12.88
C LEU A 111 -20.92 -10.56 -13.77
N MET A 112 -20.48 -9.30 -13.83
CA MET A 112 -21.06 -8.29 -14.72
C MET A 112 -20.83 -8.63 -16.20
N GLN A 113 -19.64 -9.08 -16.57
CA GLN A 113 -19.35 -9.53 -17.94
C GLN A 113 -20.20 -10.77 -18.32
N GLN A 114 -20.33 -11.74 -17.42
CA GLN A 114 -21.21 -12.90 -17.61
C GLN A 114 -22.70 -12.48 -17.71
N SER A 115 -23.12 -11.50 -16.92
CA SER A 115 -24.47 -10.94 -16.97
C SER A 115 -24.73 -10.21 -18.28
N HIS A 116 -23.82 -9.33 -18.74
CA HIS A 116 -23.96 -8.65 -20.03
C HIS A 116 -23.93 -9.59 -21.23
N GLY A 117 -23.13 -10.67 -21.18
CA GLY A 117 -23.19 -11.75 -22.16
C GLY A 117 -24.53 -12.50 -22.19
N LYS A 118 -25.30 -12.48 -21.10
CA LYS A 118 -26.65 -13.05 -20.99
C LYS A 118 -27.79 -12.03 -21.18
N ILE A 119 -27.56 -10.73 -20.98
CA ILE A 119 -28.58 -9.68 -21.20
C ILE A 119 -28.81 -9.45 -22.71
N GLY A 120 -27.84 -9.82 -23.57
CA GLY A 120 -28.08 -9.99 -25.01
C GLY A 120 -28.93 -11.23 -25.40
N MET A 121 -29.31 -12.06 -24.42
CA MET A 121 -30.18 -13.22 -24.57
C MET A 121 -31.50 -12.97 -23.83
N THR A 122 -32.12 -11.81 -24.03
CA THR A 122 -33.54 -11.69 -23.75
C THR A 122 -34.29 -12.43 -24.86
N TYR A 123 -34.99 -13.50 -24.47
CA TYR A 123 -35.99 -14.14 -25.30
C TYR A 123 -36.88 -13.04 -25.90
N ASN A 124 -36.78 -12.79 -27.21
CA ASN A 124 -37.93 -12.23 -27.90
C ASN A 124 -39.06 -13.26 -27.76
N ALA A 125 -40.30 -12.81 -27.60
CA ALA A 125 -41.47 -13.68 -27.44
C ALA A 125 -41.78 -14.53 -28.71
N THR A 126 -40.84 -14.68 -29.64
CA THR A 126 -40.98 -15.30 -30.96
C THR A 126 -39.94 -16.39 -31.25
N GLY A 127 -39.05 -16.72 -30.32
CA GLY A 127 -38.28 -17.98 -30.36
C GLY A 127 -37.31 -18.12 -31.54
N GLN A 128 -36.62 -17.05 -31.95
CA GLN A 128 -35.56 -17.15 -32.95
C GLN A 128 -34.24 -16.61 -32.40
N THR A 129 -33.29 -17.52 -32.20
CA THR A 129 -31.90 -17.22 -31.83
C THR A 129 -31.12 -16.84 -33.08
N HIS A 130 -30.89 -15.54 -33.29
CA HIS A 130 -29.93 -15.08 -34.28
C HIS A 130 -28.55 -14.91 -33.62
N THR A 131 -27.71 -15.93 -33.72
CA THR A 131 -26.27 -15.79 -33.52
C THR A 131 -25.66 -15.09 -34.75
N VAL A 132 -25.76 -13.77 -34.81
CA VAL A 132 -24.92 -12.99 -35.74
C VAL A 132 -23.53 -12.85 -35.15
N SER A 133 -22.78 -13.95 -35.19
CA SER A 133 -21.32 -13.89 -35.17
C SER A 133 -20.88 -13.39 -36.53
N THR A 134 -20.60 -12.11 -36.64
CA THR A 134 -19.75 -11.59 -37.71
C THR A 134 -18.75 -10.64 -37.10
N LEU A 135 -17.93 -11.20 -36.21
CA LEU A 135 -16.56 -10.73 -36.01
C LEU A 135 -15.87 -10.89 -37.37
N GLY A 136 -15.54 -9.76 -37.99
CA GLY A 136 -14.82 -9.74 -39.25
C GLY A 136 -13.53 -10.56 -39.17
N THR A 137 -13.28 -11.37 -40.19
CA THR A 137 -11.95 -11.68 -40.74
C THR A 137 -12.11 -12.75 -41.84
N ASN A 138 -12.02 -12.32 -43.10
CA ASN A 138 -11.40 -13.12 -44.15
C ASN A 138 -10.50 -12.18 -44.97
N LEU A 139 -9.44 -11.70 -44.32
CA LEU A 139 -8.21 -11.31 -45.01
C LEU A 139 -7.45 -12.61 -45.30
N LYS A 140 -7.56 -13.12 -46.54
CA LYS A 140 -6.51 -13.87 -47.26
C LYS A 140 -7.00 -14.35 -48.64
N ALA A 141 -6.33 -13.84 -49.68
CA ALA A 141 -5.99 -14.39 -51.00
C ALA A 141 -6.17 -13.32 -52.09
#